data_AF-K1RL13-F1
#
_entry.id   AF-K1RL13-F1
#
_cell.length_a   1.000
_cell.length_b   1.000
_cell.length_c   1.000
_cell.angle_alpha   90.00
_cell.angle_beta   90.00
_cell.angle_gamma   90.00
#
_symmetry.space_group_name_H-M   'P 1'
#
loop_
_entity.id
_entity.type
_entity.pdbx_description
1 polymer ?
#
loop_
_entity_poly.entity_id
_entity_poly.type
_entity_poly.pdbx_seq_one_letter_code
_entity_poly.pdbx_strand_id
1 'polypeptide(L)'
;MFDKVLDIRKCWLQPEPSNAIRTEVRRYCLEHGYTFHNAREHTGLMRNMIIRTASTGEVMVIVVFGADDRERIGALLDHLAGRFPEITSLFYVVNTKLNDSVGDLDPVCWRGKDHIIEQMEGLRFKVGPKSFYQTNSEQAYELYKVARD
;
A
#
# COMPACT_ATOMS: atom_id res chain seq x y z
N MET A 1 18.96 11.40 -9.56
CA MET A 1 17.58 11.60 -9.05
C MET A 1 16.64 11.10 -10.14
N PHE A 2 15.88 10.04 -9.88
CA PHE A 2 14.84 9.57 -10.81
C PHE A 2 13.57 10.37 -10.50
N ASP A 3 13.40 11.51 -11.17
CA ASP A 3 12.31 12.46 -10.90
C ASP A 3 11.15 12.34 -11.91
N LYS A 4 11.31 11.51 -12.94
CA LYS A 4 10.27 11.28 -13.92
C LYS A 4 9.34 10.16 -13.48
N VAL A 5 8.12 10.53 -13.10
CA VAL A 5 7.02 9.60 -12.85
C VAL A 5 6.44 9.14 -14.19
N LEU A 6 6.31 7.83 -14.38
CA LEU A 6 5.63 7.25 -15.53
C LEU A 6 4.20 6.87 -15.11
N ASP A 7 3.22 7.46 -15.79
CA ASP A 7 1.81 7.10 -15.60
C ASP A 7 1.56 5.71 -16.21
N ILE A 8 1.37 4.70 -15.36
CA ILE A 8 1.09 3.33 -15.77
C ILE A 8 -0.38 2.97 -15.54
N ARG A 9 -1.02 2.45 -16.58
CA ARG A 9 -2.41 1.98 -16.50
C ARG A 9 -2.53 0.58 -15.89
N LYS A 10 -1.50 -0.26 -16.08
CA LYS A 10 -1.48 -1.64 -15.60
C LYS A 10 -0.07 -2.03 -15.15
N CYS A 11 0.02 -2.60 -13.94
CA CYS A 11 1.16 -3.37 -13.48
C CYS A 11 0.85 -4.84 -13.76
N TRP A 12 1.71 -5.52 -14.52
CA TRP A 12 1.52 -6.93 -14.88
C TRP A 12 1.98 -7.91 -13.81
N LEU A 13 2.81 -7.44 -12.87
CA LEU A 13 3.38 -8.26 -11.80
C LEU A 13 2.49 -8.34 -10.57
N GLN A 14 1.53 -7.43 -10.43
CA GLN A 14 0.62 -7.41 -9.29
C GLN A 14 -0.76 -7.92 -9.71
N PRO A 15 -1.33 -8.90 -8.98
CA PRO A 15 -2.68 -9.36 -9.24
C PRO A 15 -3.72 -8.29 -8.88
N GLU A 16 -4.94 -8.45 -9.40
CA GLU A 16 -6.09 -7.69 -8.90
C GLU A 16 -6.34 -8.04 -7.42
N PRO A 17 -6.88 -7.10 -6.61
CA PRO A 17 -7.43 -5.80 -7.00
C PRO A 17 -6.42 -4.64 -7.03
N SER A 18 -5.09 -4.90 -7.07
CA SER A 18 -4.08 -3.83 -6.95
C SER A 18 -4.21 -2.73 -8.01
N ASN A 19 -4.38 -3.09 -9.29
CA ASN A 19 -4.52 -2.09 -10.35
C ASN A 19 -5.84 -1.33 -10.24
N ALA A 20 -6.93 -2.02 -9.91
CA ALA A 20 -8.24 -1.39 -9.68
C ALA A 20 -8.16 -0.35 -8.54
N ILE A 21 -7.57 -0.71 -7.40
CA ILE A 21 -7.38 0.20 -6.26
C ILE A 21 -6.55 1.41 -6.67
N ARG A 22 -5.37 1.21 -7.28
CA ARG A 22 -4.49 2.32 -7.69
C ARG A 22 -5.20 3.29 -8.64
N THR A 23 -5.92 2.75 -9.62
CA THR A 23 -6.62 3.55 -10.63
C THR A 23 -7.77 4.35 -10.01
N GLU A 24 -8.51 3.71 -9.10
CA GLU A 24 -9.61 4.34 -8.39
C GLU A 24 -9.15 5.45 -7.46
N VAL A 25 -8.03 5.27 -6.75
CA VAL A 25 -7.45 6.33 -5.92
C VAL A 25 -7.07 7.53 -6.77
N ARG A 26 -6.39 7.30 -7.91
CA ARG A 26 -6.04 8.36 -8.85
C ARG A 26 -7.28 9.12 -9.33
N ARG A 27 -8.33 8.40 -9.72
CA ARG A 27 -9.62 8.98 -10.15
C ARG A 27 -10.22 9.84 -9.04
N TYR A 28 -10.38 9.28 -7.85
CA TYR A 28 -10.95 9.97 -6.69
C TYR A 28 -10.17 11.25 -6.34
N CYS A 29 -8.84 11.15 -6.26
CA CYS A 29 -7.97 12.27 -5.94
C CYS A 29 -8.08 13.41 -6.96
N LEU A 30 -8.17 13.10 -8.26
CA LEU A 30 -8.33 14.12 -9.30
C LEU A 30 -9.69 14.82 -9.20
N GLU A 31 -10.77 14.06 -9.01
CA GLU A 31 -12.13 14.61 -8.91
C GLU A 31 -12.34 15.50 -7.68
N HIS A 32 -11.65 15.19 -6.58
CA HIS A 32 -11.79 15.91 -5.30
C HIS A 32 -10.64 16.91 -5.04
N GLY A 33 -9.82 17.21 -6.06
CA GLY A 33 -8.79 18.25 -5.99
C GLY A 33 -7.67 17.97 -4.99
N TYR A 34 -7.25 16.71 -4.85
CA TYR A 34 -6.06 16.34 -4.08
C TYR A 34 -4.81 16.77 -4.84
N THR A 35 -3.83 17.30 -4.11
CA THR A 35 -2.51 17.63 -4.67
C THR A 35 -1.60 16.41 -4.58
N PHE A 36 -0.73 16.24 -5.57
CA PHE A 36 0.22 15.12 -5.65
C PHE A 36 1.63 15.60 -5.32
N HIS A 37 2.44 14.70 -4.78
CA HIS A 37 3.76 15.02 -4.29
C HIS A 37 4.67 15.56 -5.40
N ASN A 38 5.22 16.75 -5.17
CA ASN A 38 6.29 17.33 -5.97
C ASN A 38 7.61 17.13 -5.21
N ALA A 39 8.46 16.22 -5.69
CA ALA A 39 9.74 15.91 -5.04
C ALA A 39 10.75 17.08 -5.03
N ARG A 40 10.58 18.09 -5.89
CA ARG A 40 11.45 19.28 -5.94
C ARG A 40 10.99 20.36 -4.98
N GLU A 41 9.68 20.59 -4.91
CA GLU A 41 9.08 21.61 -4.03
C GLU A 41 8.77 21.07 -2.64
N HIS A 42 8.79 19.75 -2.45
CA HIS A 42 8.38 19.04 -1.24
C HIS A 42 6.96 19.40 -0.78
N THR A 43 6.06 19.61 -1.73
CA THR A 43 4.65 19.91 -1.52
C THR A 43 3.78 18.75 -2.01
N GLY A 44 2.48 18.80 -1.72
CA GLY A 44 1.48 17.83 -2.18
C GLY A 44 1.01 16.88 -1.09
N LEU A 45 -0.31 16.65 -1.04
CA LEU A 45 -0.95 15.81 -0.04
C LEU A 45 -0.72 14.31 -0.32
N MET A 46 -0.88 13.85 -1.56
CA MET A 46 -0.70 12.44 -1.92
C MET A 46 0.76 12.13 -2.21
N ARG A 47 1.38 11.19 -1.48
CA ARG A 47 2.77 10.78 -1.72
C ARG A 47 2.88 9.43 -2.40
N ASN A 48 2.59 8.37 -1.65
CA ASN A 48 2.81 6.99 -2.07
C ASN A 48 1.63 6.11 -1.69
N MET A 49 1.54 4.95 -2.33
CA MET A 49 0.62 3.89 -1.96
C MET A 49 1.36 2.57 -1.98
N ILE A 50 1.15 1.78 -0.94
CA ILE A 50 1.70 0.43 -0.82
C ILE A 50 0.52 -0.53 -0.78
N ILE A 51 0.49 -1.47 -1.72
CA ILE A 51 -0.51 -2.54 -1.76
C ILE A 51 0.23 -3.87 -1.59
N ARG A 52 -0.23 -4.68 -0.64
CA ARG A 52 0.26 -6.05 -0.42
C ARG A 52 -0.90 -7.01 -0.56
N THR A 53 -0.72 -8.04 -1.38
CA THR A 53 -1.68 -9.13 -1.53
C THR A 53 -0.99 -10.39 -1.04
N ALA A 54 -1.54 -11.01 0.01
CA ALA A 54 -0.99 -12.25 0.53
C ALA A 54 -1.38 -13.44 -0.36
N SER A 55 -0.62 -14.55 -0.25
CA SER A 55 -0.99 -15.83 -0.88
C SER A 55 -2.38 -16.33 -0.50
N THR A 56 -2.90 -15.91 0.66
CA THR A 56 -4.25 -16.26 1.15
C THR A 56 -5.37 -15.43 0.53
N GLY A 57 -5.03 -14.42 -0.30
CA GLY A 57 -5.97 -13.48 -0.89
C GLY A 57 -6.29 -12.26 -0.02
N GLU A 58 -5.77 -12.18 1.21
CA GLU A 58 -5.92 -10.98 2.04
C GLU A 58 -5.16 -9.78 1.44
N VAL A 59 -5.77 -8.60 1.47
CA VAL A 59 -5.24 -7.38 0.85
C VAL A 59 -5.02 -6.29 1.89
N MET A 60 -3.78 -5.82 1.98
CA MET A 60 -3.39 -4.65 2.76
C MET A 60 -3.14 -3.45 1.84
N VAL A 61 -3.73 -2.32 2.17
CA VAL A 61 -3.48 -1.03 1.50
C VAL A 61 -2.96 -0.03 2.54
N ILE A 62 -1.86 0.63 2.23
CA ILE A 62 -1.27 1.70 3.03
C ILE A 62 -1.19 2.94 2.15
N VAL A 63 -1.90 4.00 2.52
CA VAL A 63 -1.86 5.30 1.82
C VAL A 63 -0.92 6.25 2.56
N VAL A 64 0.03 6.85 1.85
CA VAL A 64 1.01 7.77 2.44
C VAL A 64 0.67 9.21 2.05
N PHE A 65 0.45 10.05 3.05
CA PHE A 65 0.10 11.46 2.90
C PHE A 65 1.28 12.36 3.29
N GLY A 66 1.38 13.54 2.68
CA GLY A 66 2.40 14.56 2.94
C GLY A 66 2.08 15.53 4.07
N ALA A 67 0.83 15.54 4.53
CA ALA A 67 0.34 16.40 5.61
C ALA A 67 -0.80 15.69 6.35
N ASP A 68 -1.07 16.12 7.59
CA ASP A 68 -2.11 15.55 8.44
C ASP A 68 -3.49 16.21 8.21
N ASP A 69 -3.96 16.16 6.97
CA ASP A 69 -5.30 16.65 6.61
C ASP A 69 -6.35 15.56 6.90
N ARG A 70 -6.82 15.53 8.15
CA ARG A 70 -7.69 14.46 8.67
C ARG A 70 -8.99 14.29 7.88
N GLU A 71 -9.57 15.39 7.39
CA GLU A 71 -10.81 15.36 6.63
C GLU A 71 -10.60 14.65 5.29
N ARG A 72 -9.57 15.05 4.54
CA ARG A 72 -9.24 14.42 3.25
C ARG A 72 -8.74 12.99 3.42
N ILE A 73 -7.90 12.74 4.42
CA ILE A 73 -7.43 11.39 4.74
C ILE A 73 -8.63 10.45 4.98
N GLY A 74 -9.54 10.84 5.88
CA GLY A 74 -10.74 10.05 6.19
C GLY A 74 -11.61 9.83 4.96
N ALA A 75 -11.90 10.90 4.19
CA ALA A 75 -12.75 10.83 3.00
C ALA A 75 -12.23 9.83 1.95
N LEU A 76 -10.93 9.84 1.64
CA LEU A 76 -10.35 8.88 0.70
C LEU A 76 -10.38 7.45 1.26
N LEU A 77 -10.00 7.25 2.53
CA LEU A 77 -9.94 5.91 3.12
C LEU A 77 -11.32 5.28 3.26
N ASP A 78 -12.34 6.05 3.63
CA ASP A 78 -13.73 5.59 3.69
C ASP A 78 -14.27 5.24 2.30
N HIS A 79 -13.94 6.05 1.29
CA HIS A 79 -14.27 5.73 -0.11
C HIS A 79 -13.67 4.40 -0.56
N LEU A 80 -12.38 4.16 -0.28
CA LEU A 80 -11.72 2.89 -0.63
C LEU A 80 -12.36 1.71 0.11
N ALA A 81 -12.62 1.87 1.41
CA ALA A 81 -13.25 0.83 2.21
C ALA A 81 -14.68 0.49 1.75
N GLY A 82 -15.41 1.48 1.23
CA GLY A 82 -16.74 1.26 0.64
C GLY A 82 -16.67 0.63 -0.75
N ARG A 83 -15.67 0.99 -1.56
CA ARG A 83 -15.56 0.57 -2.96
C ARG A 83 -14.93 -0.82 -3.15
N PHE A 84 -14.02 -1.19 -2.25
CA PHE A 84 -13.23 -2.43 -2.31
C PHE A 84 -13.37 -3.22 -1.00
N PRO A 85 -14.46 -3.99 -0.84
CA PRO A 85 -14.66 -4.83 0.35
C PRO A 85 -13.58 -5.92 0.49
N GLU A 86 -12.79 -6.20 -0.55
CA GLU A 86 -11.66 -7.13 -0.50
C GLU A 86 -10.46 -6.59 0.30
N ILE A 87 -10.41 -5.29 0.60
CA ILE A 87 -9.38 -4.71 1.47
C ILE A 87 -9.63 -5.18 2.90
N THR A 88 -8.84 -6.14 3.36
CA THR A 88 -8.95 -6.71 4.70
C THR A 88 -8.19 -5.89 5.75
N SER A 89 -7.25 -5.03 5.30
CA SER A 89 -6.37 -4.26 6.15
C SER A 89 -6.05 -2.90 5.51
N LEU A 90 -6.65 -1.82 6.02
CA LEU A 90 -6.51 -0.48 5.47
C LEU A 90 -5.80 0.44 6.46
N PHE A 91 -4.69 1.02 6.01
CA PHE A 91 -3.80 1.87 6.79
C PHE A 91 -3.54 3.19 6.09
N TYR A 92 -3.09 4.17 6.88
CA TYR A 92 -2.40 5.33 6.35
C TYR A 92 -1.18 5.70 7.18
N VAL A 93 -0.30 6.49 6.57
CA VAL A 93 0.89 7.09 7.18
C VAL A 93 0.93 8.56 6.78
N VAL A 94 1.24 9.45 7.72
CA VAL A 94 1.59 10.84 7.40
C VAL A 94 3.11 10.97 7.41
N ASN A 95 3.70 11.26 6.24
CA ASN A 95 5.13 11.48 6.06
C ASN A 95 5.39 12.93 5.65
N THR A 96 5.83 13.75 6.61
CA THR A 96 6.24 15.15 6.41
C THR A 96 7.74 15.31 6.12
N LYS A 97 8.50 14.22 6.08
CA LYS A 97 9.95 14.24 5.84
C LYS A 97 10.28 14.50 4.38
N LEU A 98 11.51 14.92 4.10
CA LEU A 98 11.98 15.14 2.73
C LEU A 98 12.14 13.84 1.92
N ASN A 99 12.34 12.70 2.59
CA ASN A 99 12.49 11.39 1.95
C ASN A 99 11.19 10.57 1.93
N ASP A 100 11.16 9.51 1.13
CA ASP A 100 10.00 8.63 0.97
C ASP A 100 10.00 7.43 1.92
N SER A 101 10.98 7.33 2.82
CA SER A 101 11.09 6.22 3.77
C SER A 101 9.95 6.28 4.79
N VAL A 102 9.24 5.15 4.95
CA VAL A 102 8.10 5.02 5.88
C VAL A 102 8.36 4.09 7.07
N GLY A 103 9.51 3.42 7.14
CA GLY A 103 9.78 2.38 8.15
C GLY A 103 9.84 2.91 9.59
N ASP A 104 10.29 4.15 9.76
CA ASP A 104 10.40 4.90 11.02
C ASP A 104 9.11 5.65 11.39
N LEU A 105 8.10 5.69 10.51
CA LEU A 105 6.81 6.32 10.77
C LEU A 105 5.79 5.29 11.21
N ASP A 106 4.82 5.67 12.04
CA ASP A 106 3.81 4.74 12.55
C ASP A 106 2.56 4.68 11.63
N PRO A 107 2.27 3.52 11.01
CA PRO A 107 1.03 3.31 10.28
C PRO A 107 -0.15 3.27 11.24
N VAL A 108 -1.19 4.02 10.91
CA VAL A 108 -2.45 3.99 11.63
C VAL A 108 -3.42 3.09 10.89
N CYS A 109 -3.91 2.06 11.58
CA CYS A 109 -4.96 1.18 11.05
C CYS A 109 -6.27 1.96 11.01
N TRP A 110 -6.79 2.23 9.82
CA TRP A 110 -8.06 2.90 9.62
C TRP A 110 -9.22 1.91 9.73
N ARG A 111 -9.11 0.75 9.07
CA ARG A 111 -10.17 -0.26 9.05
C ARG A 111 -9.61 -1.66 8.81
N GLY A 112 -10.27 -2.65 9.39
CA GLY A 112 -9.95 -4.06 9.19
C GLY A 112 -8.90 -4.56 10.18
N LYS A 113 -8.10 -5.52 9.74
CA LYS A 113 -7.06 -6.16 10.57
C LYS A 113 -5.79 -5.29 10.56
N ASP A 114 -5.03 -5.34 11.65
CA ASP A 114 -3.71 -4.71 11.75
C ASP A 114 -2.59 -5.49 11.03
N HIS A 115 -2.93 -6.60 10.38
CA HIS A 115 -2.05 -7.47 9.62
C HIS A 115 -2.81 -8.20 8.52
N ILE A 116 -2.06 -8.73 7.55
CA ILE A 116 -2.53 -9.79 6.64
C ILE A 116 -1.88 -11.12 7.00
N ILE A 117 -2.49 -12.22 6.57
CA ILE A 117 -1.96 -13.56 6.79
C ILE A 117 -1.30 -14.10 5.54
N GLU A 118 -0.01 -14.38 5.62
CA GLU A 118 0.72 -15.19 4.64
C GLU A 118 0.75 -16.66 5.05
N GLN A 119 0.89 -17.55 4.07
CA GLN A 119 0.98 -18.98 4.30
C GLN A 119 2.10 -19.61 3.48
N MET A 120 2.86 -20.51 4.11
CA MET A 120 3.90 -21.31 3.45
C MET A 120 4.07 -22.63 4.18
N GLU A 121 4.05 -23.75 3.44
CA GLU A 121 4.19 -25.11 4.00
C GLU A 121 3.27 -25.39 5.21
N GLY A 122 2.04 -24.87 5.19
CA GLY A 122 1.09 -25.03 6.30
C GLY A 122 1.29 -24.08 7.49
N LEU A 123 2.42 -23.36 7.56
CA LEU A 123 2.66 -22.31 8.55
C LEU A 123 1.94 -21.03 8.16
N ARG A 124 1.49 -20.27 9.16
CA ARG A 124 0.78 -18.99 8.98
C ARG A 124 1.56 -17.86 9.62
N PHE A 125 1.80 -16.80 8.87
CA PHE A 125 2.58 -15.64 9.29
C PHE A 125 1.72 -14.39 9.31
N LYS A 126 1.76 -13.65 10.43
CA LYS A 126 1.17 -12.32 10.48
C LYS A 126 2.14 -11.32 9.85
N VAL A 127 1.73 -10.67 8.78
CA VAL A 127 2.51 -9.64 8.09
C VAL A 127 1.86 -8.29 8.34
N GLY A 128 2.52 -7.45 9.14
CA GLY A 128 2.10 -6.08 9.41
C GLY A 128 2.65 -5.09 8.38
N PRO A 129 2.25 -3.80 8.47
CA PRO A 129 2.64 -2.77 7.51
C PRO A 129 4.16 -2.49 7.47
N LYS A 130 4.87 -2.72 8.59
CA LYS A 130 6.34 -2.59 8.68
C LYS A 130 7.09 -3.91 8.47
N SER A 131 6.39 -5.05 8.48
CA SER A 131 7.03 -6.37 8.35
C SER A 131 7.63 -6.54 6.96
N PHE A 132 8.82 -7.14 6.90
CA PHE A 132 9.36 -7.67 5.65
C PHE A 132 8.80 -9.08 5.42
N TYR A 133 8.35 -9.35 4.19
CA TYR A 133 8.01 -10.66 3.68
C TYR A 133 8.39 -10.72 2.20
N GLN A 134 8.72 -11.90 1.69
CA GLN A 134 9.14 -12.05 0.30
C GLN A 134 8.02 -11.63 -0.65
N THR A 135 8.35 -10.84 -1.66
CA THR A 135 7.36 -10.25 -2.59
C THR A 135 6.77 -11.25 -3.57
N ASN A 136 7.45 -12.36 -3.80
CA ASN A 136 6.98 -13.48 -4.60
C ASN A 136 6.92 -14.73 -3.72
N SER A 137 5.73 -15.04 -3.20
CA SER A 137 5.52 -16.16 -2.27
C SER A 137 5.83 -17.52 -2.91
N GLU A 138 5.61 -17.68 -4.22
CA GLU A 138 5.92 -18.92 -4.96
C GLU A 138 7.44 -19.14 -5.08
N GLN A 139 8.19 -18.09 -5.45
CA GLN A 139 9.65 -18.19 -5.50
C GLN A 139 10.30 -18.26 -4.13
N ALA A 140 9.67 -17.64 -3.11
CA ALA A 140 10.12 -17.77 -1.74
C ALA A 140 10.07 -19.23 -1.26
N TYR A 141 9.02 -19.98 -1.64
CA TYR A 141 8.93 -21.40 -1.34
C TYR A 141 10.09 -22.20 -1.95
N GLU A 142 10.39 -22.01 -3.24
CA GLU A 142 11.51 -22.70 -3.88
C GLU A 142 12.87 -22.32 -3.26
N LEU A 143 13.06 -21.04 -2.92
CA LEU A 143 14.26 -20.58 -2.23
C LEU A 143 14.45 -21.27 -0.87
N TYR A 144 13.40 -21.32 -0.05
CA TYR A 144 13.48 -21.93 1.28
C TYR A 144 13.65 -23.44 1.22
N LYS A 145 13.04 -24.09 0.22
CA LYS A 145 13.26 -25.51 -0.05
C LYS A 145 14.74 -25.80 -0.31
N VAL A 146 15.40 -25.02 -1.18
CA VAL A 146 16.84 -25.19 -1.48
C VAL A 146 17.73 -24.96 -0.25
N ALA A 147 17.38 -24.03 0.63
CA ALA A 147 18.18 -23.76 1.83
C ALA A 147 18.02 -24.82 2.93
N ARG A 148 16.88 -25.52 2.95
CA ARG A 148 16.58 -26.61 3.89
C ARG A 148 17.31 -27.90 3.52
N ASP A 149 17.39 -28.18 2.21
CA ASP A 149 17.95 -29.40 1.64
C ASP A 149 19.48 -29.31 1.47
#